data_AF-A0A7S1LYE7-F1
#
_entry.id   AF-A0A7S1LYE7-F1
#
_cell.length_a   1.000
_cell.length_b   1.000
_cell.length_c   1.000
_cell.angle_alpha   90.00
_cell.angle_beta   90.00
_cell.angle_gamma   90.00
#
_symmetry.space_group_name_H-M   'P 1'
#
loop_
_entity.id
_entity.type
_entity.pdbx_description
1 polymer ?
#
loop_
_entity_poly.entity_id
_entity_poly.type
_entity_poly.pdbx_seq_one_letter_code
_entity_poly.pdbx_strand_id
1 'polypeptide(L)'
;SFCTLLAEPHSMLQRTLLRRGGGDKSSFAAKRMVIHPMMASPSAPNHMIPMAFTTDALKISKELKFTTTGPAQKEALELPDRLEGEKSRREVLQGGDPEFDALVEFIRGARFDQMITGRRFQKAYDALTEKDEVITWLCMTAMAILNPGDVRSRLIYRHLEALVQAISSGEMPPRVAFRFYESAIRSPAYREIAARQLETGASTRVAGLCAAADTMRAMGISRRPMTSYFELFHRITERSEAMTPWGFPPLFQFEERMQLEQRLRPFGRGEPSSMRRRRKKVATPMSRYAPHRIFWIAPSWKTSRKYVGTRYPGFNRGIIPD
;
A
#
# COMPACT_ATOMS: atom_id res chain seq x y z
N SER A 1 17.92 -0.04 5.51
CA SER A 1 17.54 -1.24 4.75
C SER A 1 18.61 -1.51 3.71
N PHE A 2 19.36 -2.61 3.83
CA PHE A 2 20.34 -3.01 2.83
C PHE A 2 19.61 -3.67 1.65
N CYS A 3 19.30 -2.90 0.61
CA CYS A 3 19.19 -3.47 -0.73
C CYS A 3 20.62 -3.72 -1.19
N THR A 4 21.07 -4.97 -1.14
CA THR A 4 22.30 -5.39 -1.82
C THR A 4 22.05 -5.31 -3.31
N LEU A 5 22.35 -4.15 -3.90
CA LEU A 5 22.66 -4.07 -5.31
C LEU A 5 24.00 -4.76 -5.50
N LEU A 6 23.97 -5.87 -6.20
CA LEU A 6 25.14 -6.33 -6.92
C LEU A 6 25.40 -5.27 -8.00
N ALA A 7 26.22 -4.28 -7.66
CA ALA A 7 26.78 -3.37 -8.64
C ALA A 7 27.43 -4.25 -9.71
N GLU A 8 26.87 -4.19 -10.91
CA GLU A 8 27.30 -4.93 -12.07
C GLU A 8 28.84 -4.97 -12.22
N PRO A 9 29.46 -6.16 -12.18
CA PRO A 9 30.80 -6.36 -12.73
C PRO A 9 30.77 -6.54 -14.27
N HIS A 10 29.64 -6.21 -14.92
CA HIS A 10 29.36 -6.52 -16.32
C HIS A 10 30.38 -5.96 -17.31
N SER A 11 31.11 -4.88 -16.99
CA SER A 11 32.03 -4.27 -17.96
C SER A 11 33.51 -4.61 -17.81
N MET A 12 33.96 -5.11 -16.65
CA MET A 12 35.36 -5.55 -16.50
C MET A 12 35.53 -7.03 -16.80
N LEU A 13 34.61 -7.90 -16.33
CA LEU A 13 34.78 -9.35 -16.49
C LEU A 13 34.47 -9.84 -17.91
N GLN A 14 33.57 -9.17 -18.66
CA GLN A 14 33.28 -9.57 -20.04
C GLN A 14 34.33 -9.11 -21.05
N ARG A 15 35.11 -8.05 -20.78
CA ARG A 15 36.13 -7.57 -21.72
C ARG A 15 37.39 -8.41 -21.74
N THR A 16 37.69 -9.13 -20.67
CA THR A 16 38.90 -9.95 -20.55
C THR A 16 38.77 -11.35 -21.14
N LEU A 17 37.57 -11.81 -21.51
CA LEU A 17 37.33 -13.16 -22.08
C LEU A 17 37.00 -13.15 -23.59
N LEU A 18 37.14 -12.00 -24.25
CA LEU A 18 37.01 -11.88 -25.71
C LEU A 18 38.29 -12.38 -26.41
N ARG A 19 38.60 -13.67 -26.29
CA ARG A 19 39.61 -14.31 -27.15
C ARG A 19 38.91 -14.78 -28.43
N ARG A 20 39.33 -14.27 -29.59
CA ARG A 20 38.98 -14.85 -30.90
C ARG A 20 39.51 -16.29 -30.95
N GLY A 21 38.70 -17.26 -30.55
CA GLY A 21 38.94 -18.67 -30.78
C GLY A 21 38.66 -18.98 -32.25
N GLY A 22 39.68 -19.43 -32.96
CA GLY A 22 39.54 -19.96 -34.32
C GLY A 22 39.01 -21.39 -34.30
N GLY A 23 38.17 -21.70 -35.30
CA GLY A 23 37.84 -23.06 -35.73
C GLY A 23 36.54 -23.65 -35.18
N ASP A 24 35.44 -23.46 -35.92
CA ASP A 24 34.52 -24.54 -36.33
C ASP A 24 33.44 -24.00 -37.29
N LYS A 25 33.31 -24.66 -38.45
CA LYS A 25 32.74 -24.11 -39.70
C LYS A 25 31.22 -24.28 -39.89
N SER A 26 30.42 -24.36 -38.82
CA SER A 26 28.94 -24.52 -38.94
C SER A 26 28.10 -23.32 -38.46
N SER A 27 28.71 -22.22 -38.02
CA SER A 27 28.02 -21.03 -37.49
C SER A 27 28.04 -19.80 -38.42
N PHE A 28 28.56 -19.97 -39.64
CA PHE A 28 29.04 -18.86 -40.48
C PHE A 28 27.96 -17.95 -41.08
N ALA A 29 26.70 -18.39 -41.19
CA ALA A 29 25.66 -17.58 -41.84
C ALA A 29 25.16 -16.38 -41.00
N ALA A 30 25.36 -16.39 -39.67
CA ALA A 30 24.77 -15.38 -38.78
C ALA A 30 25.74 -14.70 -37.79
N LYS A 31 27.05 -15.01 -37.82
CA LYS A 31 28.07 -14.46 -36.89
C LYS A 31 27.56 -14.34 -35.43
N ARG A 32 26.95 -15.42 -34.93
CA ARG A 32 26.34 -15.42 -33.59
C ARG A 32 27.41 -15.25 -32.52
N MET A 33 27.17 -14.34 -31.58
CA MET A 33 28.05 -14.12 -30.44
C MET A 33 28.00 -15.32 -29.49
N VAL A 34 29.17 -15.84 -29.10
CA VAL A 34 29.31 -16.91 -28.12
C VAL A 34 29.87 -16.31 -26.83
N ILE A 35 29.19 -16.59 -25.71
CA ILE A 35 29.59 -16.14 -24.37
C ILE A 35 29.89 -17.38 -23.53
N HIS A 36 31.11 -17.48 -22.99
CA HIS A 36 31.51 -18.62 -22.16
C HIS A 36 30.89 -18.53 -20.75
N PRO A 37 30.48 -19.67 -20.15
CA PRO A 37 29.92 -19.69 -18.81
C PRO A 37 30.97 -19.28 -17.78
N MET A 38 30.55 -18.48 -16.80
CA MET A 38 31.38 -18.09 -15.66
C MET A 38 31.20 -19.11 -14.52
N MET A 39 32.31 -19.58 -13.95
CA MET A 39 32.30 -20.49 -12.80
C MET A 39 32.30 -19.72 -11.48
N ALA A 40 31.79 -20.36 -10.42
CA ALA A 40 31.83 -19.84 -9.06
C ALA A 40 33.25 -19.47 -8.66
N SER A 41 33.43 -18.31 -8.04
CA SER A 41 34.70 -17.91 -7.44
C SER A 41 34.47 -17.24 -6.08
N PRO A 42 35.49 -17.11 -5.22
CA PRO A 42 35.36 -16.42 -3.94
C PRO A 42 34.82 -14.98 -4.09
N SER A 43 35.12 -14.31 -5.21
CA SER A 43 34.60 -12.97 -5.52
C SER A 43 33.23 -12.98 -6.20
N ALA A 44 32.77 -14.11 -6.72
CA ALA A 44 31.52 -14.27 -7.47
C ALA A 44 30.83 -15.59 -7.05
N PRO A 45 30.08 -15.59 -5.93
CA PRO A 45 29.35 -16.76 -5.48
C PRO A 45 28.22 -17.16 -6.43
N ASN A 46 27.79 -18.41 -6.33
CA ASN A 46 26.84 -19.04 -7.26
C ASN A 46 25.53 -18.27 -7.48
N HIS A 47 25.00 -17.58 -6.47
CA HIS A 47 23.75 -16.83 -6.64
C HIS A 47 23.93 -15.52 -7.44
N MET A 48 25.14 -14.95 -7.47
CA MET A 48 25.42 -13.71 -8.19
C MET A 48 25.54 -13.92 -9.69
N ILE A 49 26.09 -15.06 -10.12
CA ILE A 49 26.35 -15.37 -11.52
C ILE A 49 25.06 -15.34 -12.36
N PRO A 50 23.98 -16.07 -12.04
CA PRO A 50 22.76 -16.02 -12.84
C PRO A 50 22.01 -14.67 -12.71
N MET A 51 22.27 -13.88 -11.66
CA MET A 51 21.67 -12.56 -11.50
C MET A 51 22.37 -11.48 -12.34
N ALA A 52 23.70 -11.55 -12.45
CA ALA A 52 24.56 -10.54 -13.07
C ALA A 52 25.32 -11.07 -14.29
N PHE A 53 24.94 -12.23 -14.84
CA PHE A 53 25.57 -12.76 -16.05
C PHE A 53 24.60 -13.67 -16.80
N THR A 54 24.53 -13.49 -18.12
CA THR A 54 23.74 -14.33 -19.02
C THR A 54 24.64 -14.86 -20.13
N THR A 55 24.62 -16.16 -20.36
CA THR A 55 25.29 -16.79 -21.51
C THR A 55 24.55 -16.56 -22.83
N ASP A 56 23.27 -16.21 -22.75
CA ASP A 56 22.43 -15.88 -23.90
C ASP A 56 22.59 -14.40 -24.30
N ALA A 57 23.17 -14.19 -25.48
CA ALA A 57 23.43 -12.88 -26.06
C ALA A 57 22.14 -12.09 -26.38
N LEU A 58 21.03 -12.78 -26.64
CA LEU A 58 19.75 -12.12 -26.97
C LEU A 58 19.07 -11.53 -25.72
N LYS A 59 19.44 -12.00 -24.53
CA LYS A 59 18.89 -11.56 -23.24
C LYS A 59 19.71 -10.45 -22.58
N ILE A 60 20.75 -9.93 -23.24
CA ILE A 60 21.51 -8.76 -22.76
C ILE A 60 20.60 -7.53 -22.89
N SER A 61 19.74 -7.34 -21.89
CA SER A 61 18.85 -6.20 -21.78
C SER A 61 19.54 -5.07 -21.02
N LYS A 62 19.08 -3.83 -21.24
CA LYS A 62 19.50 -2.64 -20.47
C LYS A 62 18.65 -2.43 -19.22
N GLU A 63 17.73 -3.34 -18.94
CA GLU A 63 16.73 -3.17 -17.88
C GLU A 63 17.24 -3.80 -16.58
N LEU A 64 17.16 -3.02 -15.50
CA LEU A 64 17.56 -3.46 -14.17
C LEU A 64 16.48 -4.34 -13.56
N LYS A 65 16.88 -5.47 -12.99
CA LYS A 65 16.01 -6.34 -12.19
C LYS A 65 16.16 -5.96 -10.71
N PHE A 66 15.04 -5.77 -10.02
CA PHE A 66 15.02 -5.50 -8.59
C PHE A 66 14.68 -6.77 -7.82
N THR A 67 15.41 -7.02 -6.75
CA THR A 67 15.12 -8.08 -5.78
C THR A 67 14.95 -7.46 -4.40
N THR A 68 14.03 -8.02 -3.62
CA THR A 68 13.77 -7.59 -2.24
C THR A 68 14.39 -8.60 -1.27
N THR A 69 14.96 -8.10 -0.17
CA THR A 69 15.57 -8.92 0.88
C THR A 69 15.24 -8.39 2.27
N GLY A 70 15.22 -9.28 3.26
CA GLY A 70 15.05 -8.94 4.68
C GLY A 70 13.75 -8.16 4.94
N PRO A 71 13.80 -6.96 5.57
CA PRO A 71 12.59 -6.21 5.93
C PRO A 71 11.79 -5.75 4.71
N ALA A 72 12.46 -5.39 3.61
CA ALA A 72 11.78 -4.95 2.39
C ALA A 72 11.04 -6.11 1.70
N GLN A 73 11.51 -7.35 1.91
CA GLN A 73 10.80 -8.53 1.42
C GLN A 73 9.55 -8.82 2.26
N LYS A 74 9.63 -8.62 3.58
CA LYS A 74 8.46 -8.74 4.46
C LYS A 74 7.38 -7.72 4.09
N GLU A 75 7.78 -6.46 3.85
CA GLU A 75 6.89 -5.40 3.35
C GLU A 75 6.28 -5.77 1.99
N ALA A 76 7.08 -6.26 1.04
CA ALA A 76 6.62 -6.55 -0.32
C ALA A 76 5.72 -7.80 -0.42
N LEU A 77 5.88 -8.77 0.49
CA LEU A 77 5.08 -10.00 0.51
C LEU A 77 3.84 -9.89 1.41
N GLU A 78 3.70 -8.82 2.20
CA GLU A 78 2.58 -8.59 3.11
C GLU A 78 2.22 -9.83 3.95
N LEU A 79 3.24 -10.56 4.42
CA LEU A 79 3.04 -11.80 5.16
C LEU A 79 2.56 -11.46 6.58
N PRO A 80 1.34 -11.89 6.99
CA PRO A 80 0.85 -11.65 8.34
C PRO A 80 1.66 -12.48 9.33
N ASP A 81 2.12 -11.84 10.40
CA ASP A 81 2.79 -12.53 11.49
C ASP A 81 1.79 -13.39 12.25
N ARG A 82 2.03 -14.70 12.29
CA ARG A 82 1.20 -15.62 13.08
C ARG A 82 1.57 -15.50 14.55
N LEU A 83 0.58 -15.60 15.43
CA LEU A 83 0.82 -15.71 16.87
C LEU A 83 1.53 -17.04 17.15
N GLU A 84 2.77 -16.97 17.60
CA GLU A 84 3.57 -18.14 17.97
C GLU A 84 3.49 -18.39 19.50
N GLY A 85 4.64 -18.42 20.17
CA GLY A 85 4.77 -18.71 21.59
C GLY A 85 4.84 -17.48 22.48
N GLU A 86 5.57 -17.62 23.58
CA GLU A 86 5.69 -16.56 24.59
C GLU A 86 6.28 -15.27 24.05
N LYS A 87 7.21 -15.35 23.09
CA LYS A 87 7.87 -14.18 22.53
C LYS A 87 6.88 -13.27 21.80
N SER A 88 6.06 -13.81 20.91
CA SER A 88 5.01 -13.06 20.21
C SER A 88 4.00 -12.48 21.20
N ARG A 89 3.61 -13.24 22.24
CA ARG A 89 2.70 -12.72 23.28
C ARG A 89 3.31 -11.54 24.04
N ARG A 90 4.59 -11.64 24.42
CA ARG A 90 5.31 -10.54 25.08
C ARG A 90 5.41 -9.33 24.16
N GLU A 91 5.70 -9.52 22.88
CA GLU A 91 5.76 -8.43 21.89
C GLU A 91 4.39 -7.75 21.69
N VAL A 92 3.29 -8.50 21.68
CA VAL A 92 1.93 -7.94 21.60
C VAL A 92 1.58 -7.15 22.87
N LEU A 93 1.90 -7.69 24.05
CA LEU A 93 1.61 -7.02 25.34
C LEU A 93 2.47 -5.79 25.57
N GLN A 94 3.75 -5.83 25.17
CA GLN A 94 4.67 -4.71 25.25
C GLN A 94 4.52 -3.75 24.07
N GLY A 95 3.71 -4.11 23.07
CA GLY A 95 3.49 -3.32 21.87
C GLY A 95 2.91 -1.96 22.24
N GLY A 96 3.71 -0.90 22.05
CA GLY A 96 3.30 0.50 22.14
C GLY A 96 2.32 0.89 21.03
N ASP A 97 1.96 2.16 20.94
CA ASP A 97 1.02 2.67 19.93
C ASP A 97 1.71 2.79 18.55
N PRO A 98 1.49 1.86 17.59
CA PRO A 98 2.20 1.86 16.32
C PRO A 98 1.86 3.08 15.46
N GLU A 99 0.63 3.61 15.58
CA GLU A 99 0.19 4.83 14.90
C GLU A 99 1.03 6.02 15.37
N PHE A 100 1.27 6.12 16.68
CA PHE A 100 2.10 7.17 17.26
C PHE A 100 3.58 6.99 16.96
N ASP A 101 4.09 5.76 17.05
CA ASP A 101 5.49 5.46 16.79
C ASP A 101 5.88 5.78 15.34
N ALA A 102 5.01 5.45 14.37
CA ALA A 102 5.22 5.81 12.97
C ALA A 102 5.22 7.34 12.75
N LEU A 103 4.35 8.07 13.44
CA LEU A 103 4.34 9.54 13.41
C LEU A 103 5.63 10.13 14.01
N VAL A 104 6.09 9.60 15.14
CA VAL A 104 7.34 10.03 15.79
C VAL A 104 8.54 9.77 14.88
N GLU A 105 8.60 8.61 14.21
CA GLU A 105 9.64 8.30 13.23
C GLU A 105 9.67 9.30 12.06
N PHE A 106 8.49 9.69 11.57
CA PHE A 106 8.36 10.72 10.54
C PHE A 106 8.87 12.08 11.01
N ILE A 107 8.44 12.55 12.18
CA ILE A 107 8.84 13.84 12.77
C ILE A 107 10.36 13.87 13.05
N ARG A 108 10.94 12.75 13.49
CA ARG A 108 12.40 12.63 13.69
C ARG A 108 13.21 12.90 12.41
N GLY A 109 12.59 12.80 11.22
CA GLY A 109 13.23 13.19 9.97
C GLY A 109 13.55 14.68 9.86
N ALA A 110 12.95 15.53 10.69
CA ALA A 110 13.25 16.97 10.76
C ALA A 110 14.49 17.32 11.59
N ARG A 111 15.16 16.32 12.19
CA ARG A 111 16.43 16.54 12.89
C ARG A 111 17.54 16.91 11.90
N PHE A 112 18.55 17.65 12.38
CA PHE A 112 19.65 18.18 11.56
C PHE A 112 20.47 17.08 10.85
N ASP A 113 20.51 15.86 11.39
CA ASP A 113 21.24 14.71 10.88
C ASP A 113 20.44 13.86 9.88
N GLN A 114 19.14 14.15 9.72
CA GLN A 114 18.22 13.35 8.91
C GLN A 114 17.48 14.20 7.88
N MET A 115 16.79 13.52 6.97
CA MET A 115 15.88 14.17 6.03
C MET A 115 14.47 13.64 6.27
N ILE A 116 13.48 14.50 6.06
CA ILE A 116 12.09 14.12 5.97
C ILE A 116 11.94 13.24 4.72
N THR A 117 11.42 12.02 4.90
CA THR A 117 11.29 11.05 3.81
C THR A 117 9.83 10.69 3.56
N GLY A 118 9.48 10.61 2.27
CA GLY A 118 8.15 10.15 1.85
C GLY A 118 7.84 8.72 2.30
N ARG A 119 8.86 7.86 2.48
CA ARG A 119 8.65 6.49 2.99
C ARG A 119 8.20 6.45 4.44
N ARG A 120 8.78 7.30 5.31
CA ARG A 120 8.34 7.40 6.71
C ARG A 120 6.94 8.02 6.81
N PHE A 121 6.63 8.98 5.93
CA PHE A 121 5.28 9.51 5.80
C PHE A 121 4.29 8.42 5.37
N GLN A 122 4.63 7.65 4.34
CA GLN A 122 3.80 6.56 3.84
C GLN A 122 3.54 5.53 4.94
N LYS A 123 4.57 5.11 5.69
CA LYS A 123 4.40 4.21 6.84
C LYS A 123 3.42 4.76 7.88
N ALA A 124 3.51 6.06 8.20
CA ALA A 124 2.58 6.70 9.13
C ALA A 124 1.17 6.80 8.55
N TYR A 125 1.04 7.07 7.25
CA TYR A 125 -0.23 7.06 6.54
C TYR A 125 -0.86 5.66 6.58
N ASP A 126 -0.11 4.63 6.18
CA ASP A 126 -0.56 3.23 6.15
C ASP A 126 -1.05 2.77 7.53
N ALA A 127 -0.31 3.10 8.61
CA ALA A 127 -0.70 2.79 9.98
C ALA A 127 -2.01 3.49 10.41
N LEU A 128 -2.25 4.72 9.95
CA LEU A 128 -3.51 5.42 10.21
C LEU A 128 -4.67 4.89 9.35
N THR A 129 -4.38 4.31 8.19
CA THR A 129 -5.39 3.78 7.25
C THR A 129 -5.64 2.29 7.36
N GLU A 130 -4.92 1.57 8.23
CA GLU A 130 -4.99 0.11 8.36
C GLU A 130 -6.41 -0.40 8.60
N LYS A 131 -7.24 0.37 9.31
CA LYS A 131 -8.61 0.01 9.70
C LYS A 131 -9.68 0.49 8.70
N ASP A 132 -9.27 1.03 7.55
CA ASP A 132 -10.17 1.63 6.57
C ASP A 132 -11.20 0.63 6.05
N GLU A 133 -10.85 -0.66 5.90
CA GLU A 133 -11.77 -1.69 5.40
C GLU A 133 -12.95 -1.92 6.35
N VAL A 134 -12.67 -2.11 7.64
CA VAL A 134 -13.70 -2.30 8.68
C VAL A 134 -14.57 -1.05 8.80
N ILE A 135 -13.96 0.14 8.80
CA ILE A 135 -14.69 1.41 8.93
C ILE A 135 -15.56 1.66 7.69
N THR A 136 -15.04 1.37 6.49
CA THR A 136 -15.81 1.45 5.23
C THR A 136 -16.99 0.49 5.26
N TRP A 137 -16.80 -0.74 5.73
CA TRP A 137 -17.87 -1.70 5.88
C TRP A 137 -18.94 -1.23 6.87
N LEU A 138 -18.53 -0.66 8.01
CA LEU A 138 -19.47 -0.07 8.97
C LEU A 138 -20.24 1.12 8.39
N CYS A 139 -19.58 1.99 7.61
CA CYS A 139 -20.26 3.07 6.87
C CYS A 139 -21.33 2.51 5.92
N MET A 140 -21.02 1.41 5.22
CA MET A 140 -21.97 0.73 4.34
C MET A 140 -23.16 0.16 5.13
N THR A 141 -22.93 -0.55 6.24
CA THR A 141 -24.03 -1.10 7.05
C THR A 141 -24.93 -0.02 7.63
N ALA A 142 -24.35 1.12 8.04
CA ALA A 142 -25.09 2.24 8.60
C ALA A 142 -25.92 3.00 7.55
N MET A 143 -25.39 3.20 6.34
CA MET A 143 -25.98 4.11 5.35
C MET A 143 -26.63 3.44 4.13
N ALA A 144 -26.12 2.31 3.67
CA ALA A 144 -26.60 1.67 2.43
C ALA A 144 -27.90 0.85 2.63
N ILE A 145 -28.19 0.39 3.85
CA ILE A 145 -29.35 -0.48 4.14
C ILE A 145 -30.56 0.37 4.55
N LEU A 146 -31.68 0.30 3.85
CA LEU A 146 -32.84 1.18 4.12
C LEU A 146 -33.44 0.99 5.54
N ASN A 147 -33.69 -0.26 5.93
CA ASN A 147 -34.23 -0.60 7.25
C ASN A 147 -33.52 -1.83 7.81
N PRO A 148 -32.44 -1.65 8.59
CA PRO A 148 -31.75 -2.73 9.26
C PRO A 148 -32.50 -3.26 10.50
N GLY A 149 -33.62 -2.65 10.89
CA GLY A 149 -34.37 -2.96 12.11
C GLY A 149 -33.92 -2.10 13.28
N ASP A 150 -34.37 -2.43 14.49
CA ASP A 150 -33.87 -1.75 15.69
C ASP A 150 -32.45 -2.22 16.03
N VAL A 151 -31.45 -1.48 15.58
CA VAL A 151 -30.03 -1.80 15.80
C VAL A 151 -29.63 -1.68 17.27
N ARG A 152 -30.42 -1.00 18.10
CA ARG A 152 -30.21 -0.97 19.56
C ARG A 152 -30.63 -2.28 20.23
N SER A 153 -31.45 -3.09 19.57
CA SER A 153 -31.82 -4.41 20.07
C SER A 153 -30.58 -5.29 20.19
N ARG A 154 -30.48 -6.05 21.29
CA ARG A 154 -29.33 -6.93 21.56
C ARG A 154 -29.11 -7.96 20.45
N LEU A 155 -30.17 -8.38 19.74
CA LEU A 155 -30.08 -9.35 18.67
C LEU A 155 -29.29 -8.80 17.48
N ILE A 156 -29.75 -7.68 16.92
CA ILE A 156 -29.13 -7.06 15.74
C ILE A 156 -27.76 -6.51 16.08
N TYR A 157 -27.60 -5.93 17.29
CA TYR A 157 -26.31 -5.49 17.79
C TYR A 157 -25.29 -6.65 17.83
N ARG A 158 -25.67 -7.83 18.34
CA ARG A 158 -24.78 -9.01 18.35
C ARG A 158 -24.47 -9.56 16.96
N HIS A 159 -25.41 -9.47 16.02
CA HIS A 159 -25.14 -9.79 14.62
C HIS A 159 -24.09 -8.85 14.03
N LEU A 160 -24.22 -7.55 14.28
CA LEU A 160 -23.24 -6.55 13.85
C LEU A 160 -21.87 -6.83 14.49
N GLU A 161 -21.81 -7.03 15.80
CA GLU A 161 -20.59 -7.31 16.56
C GLU A 161 -19.83 -8.53 16.02
N ALA A 162 -20.52 -9.67 15.84
CA ALA A 162 -19.90 -10.89 15.32
C ALA A 162 -19.36 -10.73 13.90
N LEU A 163 -20.06 -9.98 13.04
CA LEU A 163 -19.63 -9.75 11.66
C LEU A 163 -18.44 -8.80 11.58
N VAL A 164 -18.40 -7.76 12.42
CA VAL A 164 -17.23 -6.87 12.50
C VAL A 164 -16.00 -7.65 12.96
N GLN A 165 -16.15 -8.52 13.96
CA GLN A 165 -15.07 -9.37 14.42
C GLN A 165 -14.52 -10.24 13.29
N ALA A 166 -15.41 -10.90 12.52
CA ALA A 166 -15.02 -11.77 11.41
C ALA A 166 -14.33 -11.02 10.24
N ILE A 167 -14.69 -9.76 10.01
CA ILE A 167 -13.99 -8.92 9.01
C ILE A 167 -12.62 -8.50 9.56
N SER A 168 -12.56 -8.08 10.83
CA SER A 168 -11.31 -7.61 11.44
C SER A 168 -10.25 -8.71 11.53
N SER A 169 -10.64 -9.98 11.67
CA SER A 169 -9.72 -11.12 11.67
C SER A 169 -9.40 -11.66 10.27
N GLY A 170 -10.06 -11.14 9.22
CA GLY A 170 -9.92 -11.64 7.85
C GLY A 170 -10.59 -12.99 7.60
N GLU A 171 -11.45 -13.46 8.50
CA GLU A 171 -12.22 -14.72 8.34
C GLU A 171 -13.31 -14.59 7.27
N MET A 172 -13.87 -13.39 7.09
CA MET A 172 -14.93 -13.13 6.13
C MET A 172 -14.64 -11.89 5.27
N PRO A 173 -14.78 -11.97 3.94
CA PRO A 173 -14.65 -10.80 3.09
C PRO A 173 -15.84 -9.83 3.30
N PRO A 174 -15.63 -8.51 3.18
CA PRO A 174 -16.64 -7.49 3.49
C PRO A 174 -17.97 -7.67 2.75
N ARG A 175 -17.91 -8.09 1.48
CA ARG A 175 -19.09 -8.36 0.66
C ARG A 175 -19.97 -9.44 1.29
N VAL A 176 -19.35 -10.56 1.68
CA VAL A 176 -20.08 -11.70 2.25
C VAL A 176 -20.67 -11.31 3.60
N ALA A 177 -19.88 -10.66 4.46
CA ALA A 177 -20.37 -10.17 5.74
C ALA A 177 -21.52 -9.15 5.60
N PHE A 178 -21.46 -8.26 4.62
CA PHE A 178 -22.57 -7.33 4.33
C PHE A 178 -23.83 -8.08 3.92
N ARG A 179 -23.69 -9.11 3.07
CA ARG A 179 -24.81 -9.97 2.65
C ARG A 179 -25.40 -10.78 3.81
N PHE A 180 -24.58 -11.20 4.77
CA PHE A 180 -25.06 -11.82 6.00
C PHE A 180 -25.82 -10.82 6.88
N TYR A 181 -25.33 -9.59 7.00
CA TYR A 181 -26.01 -8.56 7.79
C TYR A 181 -27.38 -8.17 7.22
N GLU A 182 -27.49 -8.01 5.89
CA GLU A 182 -28.78 -7.71 5.25
C GLU A 182 -29.79 -8.87 5.39
N SER A 183 -29.32 -10.11 5.33
CA SER A 183 -30.15 -11.33 5.39
C SER A 183 -30.35 -11.90 6.80
N ALA A 184 -29.74 -11.30 7.82
CA ALA A 184 -29.85 -11.74 9.21
C ALA A 184 -31.31 -11.78 9.69
N ILE A 185 -31.60 -12.75 10.56
CA ILE A 185 -32.92 -12.93 11.16
C ILE A 185 -33.22 -11.73 12.08
N ARG A 186 -34.33 -11.03 11.83
CA ARG A 186 -34.76 -9.85 12.61
C ARG A 186 -36.00 -10.14 13.44
N SER A 187 -37.12 -10.33 12.75
CA SER A 187 -38.41 -10.64 13.37
C SER A 187 -39.30 -11.41 12.38
N PRO A 188 -40.28 -12.19 12.87
CA PRO A 188 -41.34 -12.70 11.99
C PRO A 188 -42.12 -11.53 11.38
N ALA A 189 -42.65 -11.73 10.16
CA ALA A 189 -43.44 -10.73 9.43
C ALA A 189 -42.81 -9.32 9.36
N TYR A 190 -41.47 -9.25 9.19
CA TYR A 190 -40.70 -8.01 9.28
C TYR A 190 -41.23 -6.85 8.43
N ARG A 191 -41.70 -7.13 7.20
CA ARG A 191 -42.24 -6.11 6.30
C ARG A 191 -43.56 -5.50 6.81
N GLU A 192 -44.41 -6.30 7.44
CA GLU A 192 -45.69 -5.82 7.98
C GLU A 192 -45.48 -4.95 9.23
N ILE A 193 -44.50 -5.33 10.08
CA ILE A 193 -44.10 -4.51 11.23
C ILE A 193 -43.49 -3.20 10.74
N ALA A 194 -42.63 -3.25 9.71
CA ALA A 194 -42.01 -2.06 9.13
C ALA A 194 -43.05 -1.10 8.52
N ALA A 195 -44.09 -1.62 7.86
CA ALA A 195 -45.17 -0.81 7.29
C ALA A 195 -45.99 -0.04 8.36
N ARG A 196 -45.96 -0.49 9.62
CA ARG A 196 -46.57 0.25 10.74
C ARG A 196 -45.71 1.39 11.28
N GLN A 197 -44.41 1.40 10.95
CA GLN A 197 -43.43 2.36 11.50
C GLN A 197 -42.91 3.34 10.46
N LEU A 198 -42.80 2.92 9.19
CA LEU A 198 -42.09 3.64 8.14
C LEU A 198 -42.97 3.77 6.89
N GLU A 199 -43.07 4.97 6.35
CA GLU A 199 -43.82 5.25 5.11
C GLU A 199 -43.07 4.79 3.86
N THR A 200 -41.77 5.12 3.76
CA THR A 200 -40.93 4.82 2.59
C THR A 200 -40.02 3.59 2.79
N GLY A 201 -40.14 2.94 3.96
CA GLY A 201 -39.25 1.84 4.35
C GLY A 201 -37.83 2.28 4.74
N ALA A 202 -37.56 3.58 4.86
CA ALA A 202 -36.27 4.11 5.31
C ALA A 202 -36.31 4.48 6.81
N SER A 203 -35.45 3.84 7.60
CA SER A 203 -35.31 4.09 9.05
C SER A 203 -34.37 5.26 9.36
N THR A 204 -34.43 5.76 10.60
CA THR A 204 -33.49 6.78 11.08
C THR A 204 -32.08 6.20 11.24
N ARG A 205 -31.05 6.98 10.87
CA ARG A 205 -29.65 6.52 10.80
C ARG A 205 -28.90 6.57 12.12
N VAL A 206 -29.40 7.33 13.10
CA VAL A 206 -28.72 7.57 14.38
C VAL A 206 -28.43 6.27 15.12
N ALA A 207 -29.40 5.35 15.20
CA ALA A 207 -29.22 4.07 15.90
C ALA A 207 -28.11 3.22 15.25
N GLY A 208 -28.03 3.22 13.91
CA GLY A 208 -26.98 2.51 13.17
C GLY A 208 -25.59 3.10 13.41
N LEU A 209 -25.46 4.43 13.39
CA LEU A 209 -24.20 5.12 13.67
C LEU A 209 -23.71 4.87 15.10
N CYS A 210 -24.61 4.98 16.08
CA CYS A 210 -24.30 4.73 17.48
C CYS A 210 -23.87 3.28 17.71
N ALA A 211 -24.59 2.32 17.14
CA ALA A 211 -24.24 0.91 17.28
C ALA A 211 -22.90 0.58 16.60
N ALA A 212 -22.64 1.11 15.39
CA ALA A 212 -21.38 0.91 14.69
C ALA A 212 -20.19 1.53 15.45
N ALA A 213 -20.36 2.71 16.04
CA ALA A 213 -19.31 3.31 16.86
C ALA A 213 -19.07 2.53 18.16
N ASP A 214 -20.15 2.06 18.79
CA ASP A 214 -20.07 1.29 20.03
C ASP A 214 -19.40 -0.08 19.81
N THR A 215 -19.72 -0.79 18.72
CA THR A 215 -19.07 -2.06 18.40
C THR A 215 -17.56 -1.89 18.23
N MET A 216 -17.10 -0.88 17.47
CA MET A 216 -15.67 -0.61 17.31
C MET A 216 -14.97 -0.32 18.65
N ARG A 217 -15.64 0.42 19.54
CA ARG A 217 -15.15 0.72 20.88
C ARG A 217 -15.08 -0.54 21.75
N ALA A 218 -16.14 -1.35 21.76
CA ALA A 218 -16.24 -2.55 22.58
C ALA A 218 -15.22 -3.62 22.18
N MET A 219 -14.96 -3.78 20.88
CA MET A 219 -13.97 -4.72 20.36
C MET A 219 -12.52 -4.22 20.46
N GLY A 220 -12.30 -2.95 20.80
CA GLY A 220 -10.95 -2.38 20.87
C GLY A 220 -10.25 -2.32 19.52
N ILE A 221 -11.00 -2.12 18.42
CA ILE A 221 -10.45 -2.04 17.05
C ILE A 221 -9.43 -0.90 16.94
N SER A 222 -9.69 0.21 17.63
CA SER A 222 -8.76 1.32 17.75
C SER A 222 -8.13 1.39 19.14
N ARG A 223 -6.81 1.61 19.21
CA ARG A 223 -6.13 1.87 20.48
C ARG A 223 -6.62 3.17 21.12
N ARG A 224 -6.93 4.16 20.29
CA ARG A 224 -7.48 5.45 20.71
C ARG A 224 -9.00 5.40 20.62
N PRO A 225 -9.76 5.73 21.67
CA PRO A 225 -11.20 5.50 21.69
C PRO A 225 -11.99 6.42 20.75
N MET A 226 -11.47 7.61 20.44
CA MET A 226 -12.19 8.60 19.62
C MET A 226 -12.06 8.38 18.11
N THR A 227 -11.02 7.67 17.66
CA THR A 227 -10.72 7.55 16.21
C THR A 227 -11.81 6.80 15.46
N SER A 228 -12.37 5.75 16.06
CA SER A 228 -13.45 4.95 15.49
C SER A 228 -14.68 5.80 15.16
N TYR A 229 -15.17 6.58 16.14
CA TYR A 229 -16.30 7.48 15.95
C TYR A 229 -15.99 8.59 14.94
N PHE A 230 -14.82 9.22 15.08
CA PHE A 230 -14.40 10.32 14.20
C PHE A 230 -14.36 9.89 12.74
N GLU A 231 -13.73 8.77 12.43
CA GLU A 231 -13.58 8.32 11.05
C GLU A 231 -14.90 7.89 10.41
N LEU A 232 -15.74 7.19 11.18
CA LEU A 232 -17.06 6.78 10.71
C LEU A 232 -17.94 7.99 10.42
N PHE A 233 -17.94 8.98 11.31
CA PHE A 233 -18.67 10.23 11.10
C PHE A 233 -18.11 11.00 9.89
N HIS A 234 -16.79 11.16 9.82
CA HIS A 234 -16.12 11.94 8.79
C HIS A 234 -16.40 11.41 7.38
N ARG A 235 -16.23 10.10 7.15
CA ARG A 235 -16.49 9.49 5.83
C ARG A 235 -17.94 9.64 5.38
N ILE A 236 -18.89 9.57 6.32
CA ILE A 236 -20.30 9.75 6.02
C ILE A 236 -20.60 11.21 5.67
N THR A 237 -20.00 12.16 6.40
CA THR A 237 -20.14 13.58 6.08
C THR A 237 -19.56 13.92 4.72
N GLU A 238 -18.38 13.41 4.35
CA GLU A 238 -17.79 13.65 3.02
C GLU A 238 -18.65 13.06 1.90
N ARG A 239 -19.20 11.86 2.10
CA ARG A 239 -20.07 11.22 1.10
C ARG A 239 -21.40 11.95 0.91
N SER A 240 -21.86 12.71 1.91
CA SER A 240 -23.15 13.41 1.85
C SER A 240 -23.25 14.44 0.70
N GLU A 241 -22.11 14.93 0.22
CA GLU A 241 -22.03 15.87 -0.91
C GLU A 241 -22.06 15.18 -2.29
N ALA A 242 -21.99 13.85 -2.34
CA ALA A 242 -21.96 13.10 -3.60
C ALA A 242 -23.35 12.99 -4.25
N MET A 243 -23.38 12.96 -5.58
CA MET A 243 -24.60 12.59 -6.33
C MET A 243 -24.99 11.14 -5.99
N THR A 244 -26.24 10.91 -5.60
CA THR A 244 -26.74 9.61 -5.12
C THR A 244 -25.86 9.01 -4.01
N PRO A 245 -25.82 9.63 -2.82
CA PRO A 245 -24.78 9.37 -1.82
C PRO A 245 -24.86 7.96 -1.20
N TRP A 246 -26.07 7.39 -1.10
CA TRP A 246 -26.33 6.13 -0.38
C TRP A 246 -26.66 4.95 -1.31
N GLY A 247 -26.72 5.19 -2.62
CA GLY A 247 -26.88 4.14 -3.63
C GLY A 247 -25.52 3.71 -4.17
N PHE A 248 -25.25 2.40 -4.17
CA PHE A 248 -23.97 1.86 -4.62
C PHE A 248 -24.18 0.85 -5.76
N PRO A 249 -23.39 0.92 -6.85
CA PRO A 249 -23.36 -0.14 -7.84
C PRO A 249 -22.88 -1.44 -7.19
N PRO A 250 -23.61 -2.57 -7.32
CA PRO A 250 -23.34 -3.78 -6.54
C PRO A 250 -21.95 -4.38 -6.80
N LEU A 251 -21.43 -4.24 -8.03
CA LEU A 251 -20.08 -4.71 -8.38
C LEU A 251 -18.98 -3.88 -7.71
N PHE A 252 -19.20 -2.58 -7.47
CA PHE A 252 -18.20 -1.66 -6.92
C PHE A 252 -18.45 -1.26 -5.46
N GLN A 253 -19.47 -1.83 -4.83
CA GLN A 253 -19.78 -1.57 -3.43
C GLN A 253 -18.72 -2.17 -2.49
N PHE A 254 -18.20 -3.34 -2.84
CA PHE A 254 -17.16 -4.05 -2.08
C PHE A 254 -16.12 -4.62 -3.03
N GLU A 255 -15.00 -5.09 -2.45
CA GLU A 255 -13.91 -5.70 -3.21
C GLU A 255 -14.42 -6.82 -4.12
N GLU A 256 -14.03 -6.73 -5.38
CA GLU A 256 -14.36 -7.67 -6.44
C GLU A 256 -13.14 -7.81 -7.38
N ARG A 257 -13.23 -8.68 -8.38
CA ARG A 257 -12.11 -8.92 -9.31
C ARG A 257 -11.70 -7.65 -10.07
N MET A 258 -12.67 -6.79 -10.40
CA MET A 258 -12.40 -5.46 -10.95
C MET A 258 -12.64 -4.41 -9.87
N GLN A 259 -11.63 -3.60 -9.60
CA GLN A 259 -11.68 -2.61 -8.54
C GLN A 259 -11.58 -1.20 -9.12
N LEU A 260 -12.29 -0.27 -8.48
CA LEU A 260 -12.10 1.16 -8.72
C LEU A 260 -10.72 1.59 -8.22
N GLU A 261 -10.16 2.62 -8.86
CA GLU A 261 -9.01 3.34 -8.32
C GLU A 261 -9.28 3.76 -6.87
N GLN A 262 -8.26 3.74 -6.00
CA GLN A 262 -8.43 4.00 -4.56
C GLN A 262 -9.22 5.29 -4.27
N ARG A 263 -8.98 6.37 -5.03
CA ARG A 263 -9.68 7.65 -4.91
C ARG A 263 -11.18 7.62 -5.23
N LEU A 264 -11.65 6.60 -5.95
CA LEU A 264 -13.04 6.43 -6.38
C LEU A 264 -13.79 5.41 -5.50
N ARG A 265 -13.08 4.73 -4.58
CA ARG A 265 -13.70 3.77 -3.68
C ARG A 265 -14.68 4.50 -2.75
N PRO A 266 -15.91 3.98 -2.56
CA PRO A 266 -16.87 4.60 -1.67
C PRO A 266 -16.37 4.56 -0.22
N PHE A 267 -16.50 5.69 0.49
CA PHE A 267 -15.97 5.92 1.84
C PHE A 267 -14.46 5.68 2.02
N GLY A 268 -13.69 5.59 0.92
CA GLY A 268 -12.23 5.60 0.98
C GLY A 268 -11.72 6.98 1.40
N ARG A 269 -10.60 7.03 2.13
CA ARG A 269 -9.88 8.30 2.32
C ARG A 269 -9.42 8.78 0.95
N GLY A 270 -10.01 9.86 0.46
CA GLY A 270 -9.63 10.43 -0.83
C GLY A 270 -8.14 10.75 -0.85
N GLU A 271 -7.49 10.58 -2.00
CA GLU A 271 -6.19 11.22 -2.19
C GLU A 271 -6.37 12.73 -1.98
N PRO A 272 -5.46 13.40 -1.25
CA PRO A 272 -5.50 14.84 -1.17
C PRO A 272 -5.47 15.38 -2.62
N SER A 273 -6.52 16.13 -2.98
CA SER A 273 -6.72 16.80 -4.26
C SER A 273 -5.56 17.74 -4.66
N SER A 274 -4.53 17.86 -3.82
CA SER A 274 -3.27 18.54 -4.06
C SER A 274 -2.36 17.90 -5.12
N MET A 275 -2.67 16.71 -5.67
CA MET A 275 -2.11 16.28 -6.97
C MET A 275 -2.79 17.03 -8.14
N ARG A 276 -2.91 18.34 -7.96
CA ARG A 276 -3.29 19.35 -8.93
C ARG A 276 -2.50 19.10 -10.20
N ARG A 277 -3.20 18.96 -11.34
CA ARG A 277 -2.66 18.83 -12.71
C ARG A 277 -1.40 19.68 -12.87
N ARG A 278 -0.22 19.08 -12.62
CA ARG A 278 1.05 19.68 -13.03
C ARG A 278 0.99 19.69 -14.54
N ARG A 279 0.86 20.88 -15.15
CA ARG A 279 1.07 21.06 -16.58
C ARG A 279 2.32 20.27 -16.95
N LYS A 280 2.18 19.25 -17.80
CA LYS A 280 3.30 18.42 -18.25
C LYS A 280 4.28 19.34 -18.97
N LYS A 281 5.28 19.86 -18.26
CA LYS A 281 6.47 20.43 -18.90
C LYS A 281 7.09 19.31 -19.70
N VAL A 282 7.45 19.57 -20.96
CA VAL A 282 8.13 18.59 -21.82
C VAL A 282 9.34 18.06 -21.05
N ALA A 283 9.25 16.80 -20.62
CA ALA A 283 10.29 16.19 -19.82
C ALA A 283 11.50 15.96 -20.73
N THR A 284 12.49 16.86 -20.66
CA THR A 284 13.74 16.65 -21.39
C THR A 284 14.50 15.49 -20.72
N PRO A 285 15.22 14.66 -21.49
CA PRO A 285 16.00 13.54 -20.93
C PRO A 285 17.04 13.98 -19.90
N MET A 286 17.50 15.24 -19.93
CA MET A 286 18.37 15.84 -18.91
C MET A 286 17.66 16.11 -17.56
N SER A 287 16.33 16.21 -17.52
CA SER A 287 15.57 16.42 -16.27
C SER A 287 15.60 15.23 -15.31
N ARG A 288 16.06 14.05 -15.78
CA ARG A 288 16.21 12.84 -14.96
C ARG A 288 17.22 13.03 -13.81
N TYR A 289 18.25 13.82 -14.05
CA TYR A 289 19.31 14.11 -13.06
C TYR A 289 19.22 15.53 -12.51
N ALA A 290 18.00 16.08 -12.43
CA ALA A 290 17.76 17.41 -11.89
C ALA A 290 18.35 17.58 -10.46
N PRO A 291 18.71 18.82 -10.08
CA PRO A 291 19.15 19.12 -8.72
C PRO A 291 18.06 18.77 -7.69
N HIS A 292 18.48 18.47 -6.46
CA HIS A 292 17.59 18.11 -5.33
C HIS A 292 16.71 16.86 -5.54
N ARG A 293 17.15 15.90 -6.34
CA ARG A 293 16.50 14.58 -6.45
C ARG A 293 16.96 13.65 -5.32
N ILE A 294 16.02 12.96 -4.68
CA ILE A 294 16.31 11.84 -3.78
C ILE A 294 16.55 10.60 -4.67
N PHE A 295 17.75 10.03 -4.59
CA PHE A 295 18.10 8.83 -5.33
C PHE A 295 17.94 7.59 -4.45
N TRP A 296 17.49 6.50 -5.06
CA TRP A 296 17.65 5.17 -4.47
C TRP A 296 19.03 4.61 -4.79
N ILE A 297 19.42 4.69 -6.07
CA ILE A 297 20.76 4.33 -6.54
C ILE A 297 21.41 5.61 -7.04
N ALA A 298 22.50 6.02 -6.40
CA ALA A 298 23.26 7.17 -6.86
C ALA A 298 23.86 6.88 -8.25
N PRO A 299 23.75 7.81 -9.21
CA PRO A 299 24.32 7.61 -10.54
C PRO A 299 25.85 7.48 -10.47
N SER A 300 26.41 6.53 -11.21
CA SER A 300 27.87 6.35 -11.33
C SER A 300 28.40 7.06 -12.58
N TRP A 301 29.72 7.35 -12.64
CA TRP A 301 30.34 7.91 -13.85
C TRP A 301 30.24 6.97 -15.07
N LYS A 302 30.10 5.66 -14.85
CA LYS A 302 29.86 4.69 -15.93
C LYS A 302 28.49 4.92 -16.59
N THR A 303 27.47 5.19 -15.78
CA THR A 303 26.07 5.36 -16.23
C THR A 303 25.74 6.80 -16.62
N SER A 304 26.41 7.79 -16.02
CA SER A 304 26.12 9.21 -16.23
C SER A 304 27.40 10.06 -16.13
N ARG A 305 28.03 10.31 -17.28
CA ARG A 305 29.32 11.03 -17.36
C ARG A 305 29.22 12.53 -17.01
N LYS A 306 28.08 13.17 -17.31
CA LYS A 306 27.88 14.62 -17.15
C LYS A 306 27.18 15.00 -15.84
N TYR A 307 26.88 14.02 -14.99
CA TYR A 307 26.19 14.27 -13.74
C TYR A 307 27.18 14.71 -12.66
N VAL A 308 26.94 15.88 -12.07
CA VAL A 308 27.86 16.52 -11.11
C VAL A 308 27.43 16.27 -9.65
N GLY A 309 26.19 15.85 -9.41
CA GLY A 309 25.67 15.55 -8.07
C GLY A 309 24.37 16.29 -7.73
N THR A 310 23.71 15.86 -6.65
CA THR A 310 22.39 16.39 -6.21
C THR A 310 22.48 17.77 -5.59
N ARG A 311 23.59 18.04 -4.90
CA ARG A 311 23.85 19.26 -4.15
C ARG A 311 24.57 20.33 -4.94
N TYR A 312 24.83 20.09 -6.24
CA TYR A 312 25.42 21.11 -7.10
C TYR A 312 24.36 22.20 -7.35
N PRO A 313 24.54 23.43 -6.82
CA PRO A 313 23.51 24.47 -6.84
C PRO A 313 23.34 25.14 -8.21
N GLY A 314 23.87 24.54 -9.28
CA GLY A 314 23.89 25.11 -10.61
C GLY A 314 25.00 26.15 -10.79
N PHE A 315 25.05 26.73 -12.00
CA PHE A 315 26.03 27.75 -12.37
C PHE A 315 25.64 29.17 -11.93
N ASN A 316 24.38 29.39 -11.54
CA ASN A 316 23.88 30.70 -11.12
C ASN A 316 23.60 30.68 -9.61
N ARG A 317 24.61 31.00 -8.80
CA ARG A 317 24.39 31.25 -7.36
C ARG A 317 24.00 32.71 -7.14
N GLY A 318 22.94 32.94 -6.37
CA GLY A 318 22.66 34.26 -5.80
C GLY A 318 23.61 34.54 -4.63
N ILE A 319 23.90 35.82 -4.38
CA ILE A 319 24.63 36.26 -3.20
C ILE A 319 23.69 36.09 -2.00
N ILE A 320 24.08 35.30 -1.01
CA ILE A 320 23.40 35.19 0.28
C ILE A 320 24.22 36.03 1.26
N PRO A 321 23.69 37.15 1.78
CA PRO A 321 24.37 37.91 2.82
C PRO A 321 24.43 37.08 4.11
N ASP A 322 25.59 37.13 4.76
CA ASP A 322 25.79 36.60 6.12
C ASP A 322 24.95 37.37 7.15
#